data_AF-X1PSP0-F1
#
_entry.id   AF-X1PSP0-F1
#
_cell.length_a   1.000
_cell.length_b   1.000
_cell.length_c   1.000
_cell.angle_alpha   90.00
_cell.angle_beta   90.00
_cell.angle_gamma   90.00
#
_symmetry.space_group_name_H-M   'P 1'
#
loop_
_entity.id
_entity.type
_entity.pdbx_description
1 polymer ?
#
loop_
_entity_poly.entity_id
_entity_poly.type
_entity_poly.pdbx_seq_one_letter_code
_entity_poly.pdbx_strand_id
1 'polypeptide(L)'
;AWPGPLRPASPGASQQYRVRLWGYVYKAAELPTAFNGGMMLFPAALNDRTRRRTVIINKPINPRTRTQDIPINGDTWQTLPGGVNQAVSKINAFARYAYNARATDGLQGDYQFRFTQAGVIDENENLYFEFDDMDALLIQGLGVSPSFDTLMPPAPGVFPNLARTGLRIDGDYHPKGPTTRLSMFPTDGLMNQLNYGWLPVVWNTVAPIAPLDVYVAIPKLDKPYLIHNEIGYVTIRDNGVAVPAAPLGVTVALTGIRIEMRS
;
A
#
# COMPACT_ATOMS: atom_id res chain seq x y z
N ALA A 1 7.84 -28.32 -17.35
CA ALA A 1 8.28 -28.94 -16.08
C ALA A 1 8.46 -27.81 -15.07
N TRP A 2 7.60 -27.77 -14.06
CA TRP A 2 7.62 -26.77 -12.98
C TRP A 2 8.53 -27.28 -11.86
N PRO A 3 9.45 -26.46 -11.32
CA PRO A 3 10.25 -26.87 -10.17
C PRO A 3 9.45 -26.67 -8.87
N GLY A 4 9.36 -27.74 -8.09
CA GLY A 4 9.62 -27.80 -6.63
C GLY A 4 8.78 -26.97 -5.64
N PRO A 5 8.52 -27.49 -4.43
CA PRO A 5 7.55 -26.94 -3.50
C PRO A 5 8.05 -25.65 -2.84
N LEU A 6 7.20 -24.62 -2.83
CA LEU A 6 7.37 -23.45 -1.98
C LEU A 6 7.34 -23.91 -0.51
N ARG A 7 8.38 -23.54 0.25
CA ARG A 7 8.41 -23.64 1.72
C ARG A 7 7.18 -22.94 2.32
N PRO A 8 6.71 -23.37 3.51
CA PRO A 8 5.46 -22.88 4.06
C PRO A 8 5.54 -21.37 4.26
N ALA A 9 4.76 -20.66 3.46
CA ALA A 9 4.43 -19.27 3.68
C ALA A 9 3.78 -19.13 5.06
N SER A 10 3.95 -17.95 5.65
CA SER A 10 3.18 -17.41 6.78
C SER A 10 1.71 -17.92 6.80
N PRO A 11 1.06 -18.15 7.97
CA PRO A 11 -0.18 -18.93 8.10
C PRO A 11 -1.46 -18.25 7.55
N GLY A 12 -1.37 -17.42 6.51
CA GLY A 12 -2.47 -16.61 6.00
C GLY A 12 -3.39 -17.29 4.98
N ALA A 13 -3.13 -18.52 4.54
CA ALA A 13 -3.97 -19.19 3.54
C ALA A 13 -4.03 -20.71 3.74
N SER A 14 -4.42 -21.16 4.93
CA SER A 14 -4.74 -22.57 5.20
C SER A 14 -6.09 -23.01 4.62
N GLN A 15 -6.94 -22.06 4.19
CA GLN A 15 -8.27 -22.30 3.63
C GLN A 15 -8.29 -22.13 2.10
N GLN A 16 -9.14 -22.91 1.42
CA GLN A 16 -9.39 -22.72 0.00
C GLN A 16 -10.09 -21.36 -0.23
N TYR A 17 -9.47 -20.50 -1.03
CA TYR A 17 -10.04 -19.20 -1.40
C TYR A 17 -10.22 -19.11 -2.92
N ARG A 18 -11.10 -18.20 -3.35
CA ARG A 18 -11.31 -17.88 -4.77
C ARG A 18 -11.06 -16.39 -4.99
N VAL A 19 -10.08 -16.08 -5.82
CA VAL A 19 -9.88 -14.72 -6.33
C VAL A 19 -10.82 -14.52 -7.52
N ARG A 20 -11.62 -13.46 -7.50
CA ARG A 20 -12.42 -13.04 -8.66
C ARG A 20 -11.85 -11.72 -9.19
N LEU A 21 -11.30 -11.78 -10.39
CA LEU A 21 -10.84 -10.60 -11.12
C LEU A 21 -11.91 -10.22 -12.14
N TRP A 22 -12.19 -8.93 -12.24
CA TRP A 22 -13.04 -8.34 -13.26
C TRP A 22 -12.21 -7.36 -14.07
N GLY A 23 -12.41 -7.35 -15.38
CA GLY A 23 -11.70 -6.45 -16.28
C GLY A 23 -12.48 -6.24 -17.56
N TYR A 24 -12.11 -5.19 -18.29
CA TYR A 24 -12.64 -4.92 -19.61
C TYR A 24 -11.67 -5.47 -20.67
N VAL A 25 -12.23 -6.13 -21.68
CA VAL A 25 -11.48 -6.55 -22.86
C VAL A 25 -11.89 -5.64 -24.00
N TYR A 26 -10.94 -4.88 -24.54
CA TYR A 26 -11.16 -3.96 -25.66
C TYR A 26 -10.60 -4.56 -26.94
N LYS A 27 -11.28 -4.37 -28.07
CA LYS A 27 -10.68 -4.60 -29.38
C LYS A 27 -9.71 -3.46 -29.70
N ALA A 28 -8.65 -3.75 -30.45
CA ALA A 28 -7.65 -2.73 -30.81
C ALA A 28 -8.27 -1.48 -31.46
N ALA A 29 -9.30 -1.66 -32.29
CA ALA A 29 -10.01 -0.55 -32.95
C ALA A 29 -10.87 0.31 -32.00
N GLU A 30 -11.23 -0.20 -30.82
CA GLU A 30 -12.06 0.49 -29.83
C GLU A 30 -11.21 1.34 -28.88
N LEU A 31 -9.90 1.06 -28.80
CA LEU A 31 -8.99 1.70 -27.85
C LEU A 31 -8.97 3.23 -27.94
N PRO A 32 -8.89 3.88 -29.12
CA PRO A 32 -8.88 5.34 -29.16
C PRO A 32 -10.14 5.98 -28.59
N THR A 33 -11.30 5.40 -28.90
CA THR A 33 -12.61 5.88 -28.44
C THR A 33 -12.81 5.61 -26.94
N ALA A 34 -12.39 4.45 -26.46
CA ALA A 34 -12.50 4.07 -25.04
C ALA A 34 -11.67 4.98 -24.12
N PHE A 35 -10.60 5.59 -24.63
CA PHE A 35 -9.68 6.42 -23.86
C PHE A 35 -9.61 7.86 -24.39
N ASN A 36 -10.77 8.54 -24.43
CA ASN A 36 -10.93 9.98 -24.64
C ASN A 36 -10.04 10.59 -25.76
N GLY A 37 -10.10 10.01 -26.97
CA GLY A 37 -9.34 10.49 -28.12
C GLY A 37 -8.02 9.75 -28.35
N GLY A 38 -7.72 8.72 -27.55
CA GLY A 38 -6.69 7.75 -27.87
C GLY A 38 -5.27 8.26 -27.69
N MET A 39 -5.06 9.18 -26.74
CA MET A 39 -3.75 9.72 -26.43
C MET A 39 -3.53 9.73 -24.92
N MET A 40 -2.41 9.15 -24.48
CA MET A 40 -1.89 9.31 -23.14
C MET A 40 -0.91 10.51 -23.14
N LEU A 41 -1.21 11.52 -22.32
CA LEU A 41 -0.49 12.78 -22.34
C LEU A 41 0.73 12.76 -21.39
N PHE A 42 1.84 13.30 -21.88
CA PHE A 42 3.06 13.54 -21.12
C PHE A 42 3.65 14.93 -21.42
N PRO A 43 4.32 15.57 -20.45
CA PRO A 43 4.70 15.06 -19.13
C PRO A 43 3.50 14.92 -18.17
N ALA A 44 3.58 13.91 -17.30
CA ALA A 44 2.63 13.71 -16.20
C ALA A 44 3.27 14.17 -14.88
N ALA A 45 2.49 14.24 -13.80
CA ALA A 45 3.00 14.67 -12.50
C ALA A 45 2.43 13.87 -11.33
N LEU A 46 3.31 13.46 -10.40
CA LEU A 46 2.90 13.06 -9.05
C LEU A 46 2.89 14.28 -8.16
N ASN A 47 1.80 14.48 -7.42
CA ASN A 47 1.62 15.65 -6.57
C ASN A 47 1.34 15.23 -5.12
N ASP A 48 2.24 15.60 -4.22
CA ASP A 48 1.99 15.64 -2.78
C ASP A 48 1.70 17.09 -2.39
N ARG A 49 0.40 17.42 -2.37
CA ARG A 49 -0.06 18.77 -2.03
C ARG A 49 0.19 19.13 -0.58
N THR A 50 0.26 18.14 0.31
CA THR A 50 0.48 18.36 1.74
C THR A 50 1.88 18.89 2.00
N ARG A 51 2.88 18.35 1.29
CA ARG A 51 4.27 18.78 1.38
C ARG A 51 4.72 19.72 0.26
N ARG A 52 3.82 20.13 -0.62
CA ARG A 52 4.10 20.98 -1.80
C ARG A 52 5.23 20.39 -2.67
N ARG A 53 5.21 19.08 -2.86
CA ARG A 53 6.18 18.35 -3.68
C ARG A 53 5.51 17.88 -4.96
N THR A 54 6.22 18.04 -6.07
CA THR A 54 5.79 17.58 -7.38
C THR A 54 6.95 16.89 -8.08
N VAL A 55 6.68 15.73 -8.66
CA VAL A 55 7.63 14.99 -9.51
C VAL A 55 7.07 14.93 -10.91
N ILE A 56 7.82 15.48 -11.85
CA ILE A 56 7.48 15.46 -13.27
C ILE A 56 7.94 14.14 -13.85
N ILE A 57 7.01 13.43 -14.48
CA ILE A 57 7.26 12.16 -15.14
C ILE A 57 7.35 12.41 -16.64
N ASN A 58 8.52 12.15 -17.19
CA ASN A 58 8.78 12.25 -18.62
C ASN A 58 8.82 10.86 -19.27
N LYS A 59 8.44 10.84 -20.55
CA LYS A 59 8.67 9.71 -21.47
C LYS A 59 9.67 10.12 -22.56
N PRO A 60 10.28 9.17 -23.28
CA PRO A 60 11.18 9.51 -24.38
C PRO A 60 10.42 10.26 -25.46
N ILE A 61 11.05 11.28 -26.04
CA ILE A 61 10.47 12.04 -27.13
C ILE A 61 10.42 11.16 -28.38
N ASN A 62 9.25 11.04 -28.98
CA ASN A 62 9.09 10.37 -30.27
C ASN A 62 9.72 11.24 -31.38
N PRO A 63 10.68 10.72 -32.16
CA PRO A 63 11.41 11.51 -33.15
C PRO A 63 10.53 11.99 -34.32
N ARG A 64 9.39 11.33 -34.58
CA ARG A 64 8.47 11.70 -35.66
C ARG A 64 7.49 12.78 -35.25
N THR A 65 6.86 12.64 -34.08
CA THR A 65 5.83 13.59 -33.60
C THR A 65 6.43 14.74 -32.81
N ARG A 66 7.69 14.62 -32.35
CA ARG A 66 8.35 15.55 -31.41
C ARG A 66 7.58 15.76 -30.10
N THR A 67 6.79 14.76 -29.70
CA THR A 67 6.04 14.74 -28.43
C THR A 67 6.46 13.55 -27.57
N GLN A 68 6.16 13.61 -26.27
CA GLN A 68 6.30 12.47 -25.35
C GLN A 68 5.02 11.63 -25.24
N ASP A 69 3.94 12.10 -25.86
CA ASP A 69 2.63 11.48 -25.78
C ASP A 69 2.63 10.10 -26.44
N ILE A 70 1.89 9.18 -25.83
CA ILE A 70 1.77 7.81 -26.33
C ILE A 70 0.37 7.65 -26.92
N PRO A 71 0.21 7.42 -28.24
CA PRO A 71 -1.08 7.08 -28.82
C PRO A 71 -1.57 5.76 -28.19
N ILE A 72 -2.87 5.61 -27.99
CA ILE A 72 -3.50 4.44 -27.36
C ILE A 72 -4.10 3.60 -28.48
N ASN A 73 -3.36 2.59 -28.94
CA ASN A 73 -3.76 1.66 -29.98
C ASN A 73 -3.15 0.27 -29.74
N GLY A 74 -3.41 -0.69 -30.64
CA GLY A 74 -2.91 -2.06 -30.49
C GLY A 74 -1.38 -2.19 -30.43
N ASP A 75 -0.65 -1.32 -31.14
CA ASP A 75 0.81 -1.39 -31.23
C ASP A 75 1.49 -0.83 -29.97
N THR A 76 0.88 0.17 -29.34
CA THR A 76 1.42 0.88 -28.18
C THR A 76 0.79 0.45 -26.86
N TRP A 77 -0.22 -0.43 -26.86
CA TRP A 77 -0.92 -0.88 -25.65
C TRP A 77 0.02 -1.36 -24.55
N GLN A 78 1.05 -2.12 -24.91
CA GLN A 78 2.02 -2.67 -23.96
C GLN A 78 3.04 -1.64 -23.45
N THR A 79 3.11 -0.45 -24.03
CA THR A 79 4.04 0.62 -23.63
C THR A 79 3.39 1.68 -22.71
N LEU A 80 2.08 1.58 -22.52
CA LEU A 80 1.31 2.41 -21.58
C LEU A 80 1.69 2.13 -20.12
N PRO A 81 1.39 3.05 -19.17
CA PRO A 81 1.50 2.79 -17.73
C PRO A 81 0.91 1.44 -17.31
N GLY A 82 1.67 0.65 -16.56
CA GLY A 82 1.34 -0.74 -16.18
C GLY A 82 1.64 -1.81 -17.25
N GLY A 83 1.99 -1.41 -18.47
CA GLY A 83 2.39 -2.31 -19.55
C GLY A 83 3.78 -2.91 -19.37
N VAL A 84 4.00 -4.10 -19.96
CA VAL A 84 5.26 -4.83 -19.87
C VAL A 84 6.41 -4.17 -20.64
N ASN A 85 6.10 -3.46 -21.73
CA ASN A 85 7.08 -2.87 -22.65
C ASN A 85 7.19 -1.35 -22.47
N GLN A 86 6.97 -0.86 -21.25
CA GLN A 86 7.12 0.55 -20.94
C GLN A 86 8.56 1.02 -21.12
N ALA A 87 8.72 2.10 -21.87
CA ALA A 87 9.93 2.90 -21.79
C ALA A 87 9.99 3.65 -20.45
N VAL A 88 11.22 3.92 -20.01
CA VAL A 88 11.51 4.75 -18.84
C VAL A 88 10.98 6.18 -19.07
N SER A 89 10.27 6.80 -18.13
CA SER A 89 9.99 6.34 -16.76
C SER A 89 8.90 5.25 -16.72
N LYS A 90 9.12 4.11 -16.05
CA LYS A 90 8.11 3.05 -15.88
C LYS A 90 7.14 3.45 -14.76
N ILE A 91 5.85 3.30 -15.00
CA ILE A 91 4.78 3.72 -14.10
C ILE A 91 3.97 2.47 -13.76
N ASN A 92 3.99 2.04 -12.50
CA ASN A 92 3.35 0.80 -12.07
C ASN A 92 2.45 1.05 -10.86
N ALA A 93 1.33 0.32 -10.81
CA ALA A 93 0.58 0.20 -9.58
C ALA A 93 1.46 -0.48 -8.52
N PHE A 94 1.39 0.02 -7.28
CA PHE A 94 2.11 -0.51 -6.15
C PHE A 94 1.12 -1.04 -5.11
N ALA A 95 1.36 -2.26 -4.64
CA ALA A 95 0.71 -2.81 -3.47
C ALA A 95 1.72 -3.68 -2.72
N ARG A 96 1.82 -3.51 -1.40
CA ARG A 96 2.68 -4.32 -0.54
C ARG A 96 2.05 -4.42 0.85
N TYR A 97 2.23 -5.56 1.50
CA TYR A 97 1.85 -5.75 2.90
C TYR A 97 3.04 -6.26 3.70
N ALA A 98 2.95 -6.15 5.02
CA ALA A 98 3.99 -6.60 5.93
C ALA A 98 3.39 -7.05 7.26
N TYR A 99 3.98 -8.08 7.85
CA TYR A 99 3.71 -8.50 9.22
C TYR A 99 4.83 -8.02 10.14
N ASN A 100 4.49 -7.64 11.36
CA ASN A 100 5.54 -7.32 12.33
C ASN A 100 6.21 -8.61 12.83
N ALA A 101 7.49 -8.78 12.51
CA ALA A 101 8.25 -9.98 12.87
C ALA A 101 8.58 -10.08 14.37
N ARG A 102 8.47 -8.97 15.09
CA ARG A 102 8.82 -8.85 16.51
C ARG A 102 7.73 -8.10 17.24
N ALA A 103 7.59 -8.40 18.53
CA ALA A 103 6.75 -7.61 19.40
C ALA A 103 7.31 -6.19 19.50
N THR A 104 6.44 -5.20 19.69
CA THR A 104 6.91 -3.87 20.11
C THR A 104 7.37 -3.94 21.56
N ASP A 105 8.02 -2.89 22.05
CA ASP A 105 8.63 -2.87 23.39
C ASP A 105 7.67 -2.39 24.50
N GLY A 106 6.49 -1.89 24.15
CA GLY A 106 5.57 -1.27 25.11
C GLY A 106 6.03 0.11 25.58
N LEU A 107 7.07 0.67 24.96
CA LEU A 107 7.62 1.99 25.30
C LEU A 107 7.08 3.09 24.38
N GLN A 108 6.12 2.75 23.51
CA GLN A 108 5.48 3.67 22.56
C GLN A 108 6.48 4.26 21.55
N GLY A 109 7.60 3.56 21.34
CA GLY A 109 8.58 3.86 20.30
C GLY A 109 8.08 3.50 18.90
N ASP A 110 8.75 4.04 17.88
CA ASP A 110 8.46 3.72 16.49
C ASP A 110 8.91 2.29 16.18
N TYR A 111 7.97 1.41 15.82
CA TYR A 111 8.29 0.13 15.20
C TYR A 111 8.38 0.30 13.69
N GLN A 112 9.43 -0.27 13.08
CA GLN A 112 9.67 -0.18 11.64
C GLN A 112 9.51 -1.55 10.98
N PHE A 113 8.77 -1.59 9.87
CA PHE A 113 8.67 -2.78 9.01
C PHE A 113 9.87 -2.86 8.08
N ARG A 114 11.07 -3.02 8.68
CA ARG A 114 12.35 -2.98 7.99
C ARG A 114 13.04 -4.34 8.04
N PHE A 115 13.38 -4.88 6.87
CA PHE A 115 13.99 -6.20 6.75
C PHE A 115 15.37 -6.27 7.42
N THR A 116 16.22 -5.28 7.17
CA THR A 116 17.60 -5.24 7.74
C THR A 116 17.66 -5.07 9.26
N GLN A 117 16.54 -4.72 9.91
CA GLN A 117 16.40 -4.65 11.37
C GLN A 117 15.56 -5.81 11.94
N ALA A 118 15.23 -6.80 11.10
CA ALA A 118 14.34 -7.91 11.44
C ALA A 118 12.98 -7.43 12.00
N GLY A 119 12.47 -6.32 11.48
CA GLY A 119 11.09 -5.85 11.70
C GLY A 119 10.08 -6.57 10.80
N VAL A 120 10.56 -7.23 9.75
CA VAL A 120 9.80 -8.15 8.88
C VAL A 120 10.64 -9.40 8.62
N ILE A 121 9.99 -10.51 8.26
CA ILE A 121 10.66 -11.79 8.02
C ILE A 121 11.11 -11.92 6.57
N ASP A 122 10.35 -11.34 5.63
CA ASP A 122 10.63 -11.39 4.19
C ASP A 122 11.02 -10.00 3.66
N GLU A 123 11.99 -9.93 2.76
CA GLU A 123 12.38 -8.69 2.09
C GLU A 123 11.23 -8.09 1.26
N ASN A 124 10.33 -8.94 0.74
CA ASN A 124 9.13 -8.51 0.02
C ASN A 124 8.13 -7.78 0.93
N GLU A 125 8.25 -7.93 2.25
CA GLU A 125 7.48 -7.23 3.27
C GLU A 125 8.16 -5.91 3.72
N ASN A 126 9.33 -5.57 3.18
CA ASN A 126 10.03 -4.35 3.57
C ASN A 126 9.21 -3.10 3.17
N LEU A 127 8.72 -2.35 4.15
CA LEU A 127 8.00 -1.08 3.97
C LEU A 127 8.88 0.11 4.38
N TYR A 128 10.17 -0.02 4.11
CA TYR A 128 11.19 0.98 4.32
C TYR A 128 11.89 1.27 2.99
N PHE A 129 11.70 2.50 2.49
CA PHE A 129 12.07 2.92 1.15
C PHE A 129 13.19 3.96 1.25
N GLU A 130 14.36 3.62 0.73
CA GLU A 130 15.49 4.53 0.56
C GLU A 130 15.60 4.86 -0.93
N PHE A 131 14.90 5.89 -1.36
CA PHE A 131 14.88 6.28 -2.77
C PHE A 131 15.83 7.43 -3.03
N ASP A 132 16.58 7.29 -4.12
CA ASP A 132 17.34 8.37 -4.73
C ASP A 132 16.44 9.17 -5.70
N ASP A 133 17.06 9.91 -6.61
CA ASP A 133 16.37 10.69 -7.64
C ASP A 133 15.74 9.84 -8.75
N MET A 134 16.01 8.53 -8.79
CA MET A 134 15.56 7.63 -9.86
C MET A 134 14.36 6.74 -9.50
N ASP A 135 13.89 6.79 -8.26
CA ASP A 135 12.73 6.03 -7.79
C ASP A 135 11.74 6.95 -7.07
N ALA A 136 10.45 6.82 -7.36
CA ALA A 136 9.42 7.54 -6.62
C ALA A 136 8.25 6.63 -6.26
N LEU A 137 7.64 6.84 -5.09
CA LEU A 137 6.41 6.18 -4.67
C LEU A 137 5.40 7.21 -4.18
N LEU A 138 4.28 7.34 -4.88
CA LEU A 138 3.11 8.05 -4.38
C LEU A 138 2.22 7.07 -3.61
N ILE A 139 2.28 7.13 -2.29
CA ILE A 139 1.41 6.34 -1.41
C ILE A 139 0.01 6.95 -1.44
N GLN A 140 -0.98 6.14 -1.79
CA GLN A 140 -2.37 6.54 -1.92
C GLN A 140 -3.29 5.85 -0.90
N GLY A 141 -2.89 4.71 -0.37
CA GLY A 141 -3.64 3.98 0.64
C GLY A 141 -2.73 3.37 1.69
N LEU A 142 -3.25 3.33 2.91
CA LEU A 142 -2.61 2.72 4.08
C LEU A 142 -3.69 1.98 4.85
N GLY A 143 -3.43 0.71 5.13
CA GLY A 143 -4.28 -0.14 5.94
C GLY A 143 -3.50 -0.73 7.10
N VAL A 144 -4.17 -0.93 8.22
CA VAL A 144 -3.74 -1.80 9.29
C VAL A 144 -4.86 -2.77 9.64
N SER A 145 -4.49 -4.02 9.85
CA SER A 145 -5.36 -5.11 10.26
C SER A 145 -4.62 -5.88 11.33
N PRO A 146 -5.30 -6.42 12.35
CA PRO A 146 -4.65 -7.38 13.19
C PRO A 146 -4.24 -8.59 12.35
N SER A 147 -3.04 -9.10 12.61
CA SER A 147 -2.69 -10.44 12.17
C SER A 147 -3.44 -11.37 13.12
N PHE A 148 -4.59 -11.91 12.70
CA PHE A 148 -5.27 -12.95 13.46
C PHE A 148 -5.41 -14.21 12.60
N ASP A 149 -4.83 -15.31 13.09
CA ASP A 149 -5.16 -16.69 12.74
C ASP A 149 -5.88 -17.32 13.95
N THR A 150 -7.00 -16.73 14.38
CA THR A 150 -7.84 -17.35 15.41
C THR A 150 -9.31 -17.19 15.08
N LEU A 151 -10.07 -18.26 15.32
CA LEU A 151 -11.49 -18.46 15.02
C LEU A 151 -12.46 -17.49 15.73
N MET A 152 -11.95 -16.47 16.41
CA MET A 152 -12.78 -15.46 17.06
C MET A 152 -12.07 -14.10 17.01
N PRO A 153 -12.65 -13.10 16.32
CA PRO A 153 -12.08 -11.77 16.28
C PRO A 153 -12.37 -11.04 17.61
N PRO A 154 -11.46 -10.20 18.12
CA PRO A 154 -11.84 -9.19 19.09
C PRO A 154 -12.88 -8.24 18.46
N ALA A 155 -13.66 -7.57 19.29
CA ALA A 155 -14.68 -6.62 18.85
C ALA A 155 -14.14 -5.68 17.74
N PRO A 156 -14.94 -5.36 16.71
CA PRO A 156 -14.48 -4.56 15.57
C PRO A 156 -13.78 -3.29 16.03
N GLY A 157 -12.57 -3.06 15.48
CA GLY A 157 -11.76 -1.86 15.70
C GLY A 157 -10.90 -1.82 16.96
N VAL A 158 -10.84 -2.88 17.77
CA VAL A 158 -9.84 -2.96 18.86
C VAL A 158 -8.62 -3.73 18.37
N PHE A 159 -7.57 -3.00 17.99
CA PHE A 159 -6.24 -3.58 17.85
C PHE A 159 -5.66 -3.71 19.25
N PRO A 160 -5.38 -4.92 19.75
CA PRO A 160 -4.77 -5.05 21.05
C PRO A 160 -3.43 -4.30 21.02
N ASN A 161 -3.37 -3.26 21.84
CA ASN A 161 -2.17 -2.50 22.17
C ASN A 161 -1.61 -1.56 21.09
N LEU A 162 -2.29 -1.37 19.96
CA LEU A 162 -1.86 -0.42 18.93
C LEU A 162 -2.43 0.98 19.23
N ALA A 163 -1.56 1.99 19.31
CA ALA A 163 -1.99 3.38 19.49
C ALA A 163 -2.12 4.12 18.16
N ARG A 164 -1.10 3.98 17.29
CA ARG A 164 -0.99 4.80 16.09
C ARG A 164 -0.31 4.08 14.95
N THR A 165 -0.72 4.42 13.73
CA THR A 165 -0.11 3.95 12.48
C THR A 165 0.02 5.11 11.51
N GLY A 166 1.15 5.19 10.81
CA GLY A 166 1.35 6.25 9.82
C GLY A 166 2.60 6.05 8.99
N LEU A 167 3.03 7.14 8.37
CA LEU A 167 4.25 7.19 7.58
C LEU A 167 5.25 8.11 8.27
N ARG A 168 6.53 7.79 8.16
CA ARG A 168 7.61 8.73 8.45
C ARG A 168 8.39 8.96 7.17
N ILE A 169 8.42 10.19 6.69
CA ILE A 169 9.02 10.57 5.41
C ILE A 169 9.89 11.79 5.65
N ASP A 170 11.14 11.75 5.19
CA ASP A 170 12.13 12.81 5.42
C ASP A 170 12.25 13.20 6.91
N GLY A 171 12.18 12.19 7.79
CA GLY A 171 12.23 12.36 9.25
C GLY A 171 10.92 12.82 9.91
N ASP A 172 9.95 13.32 9.15
CA ASP A 172 8.66 13.84 9.61
C ASP A 172 7.54 12.79 9.63
N TYR A 173 6.61 12.90 10.56
CA TYR A 173 5.45 12.01 10.66
C TYR A 173 4.27 12.49 9.82
N HIS A 174 3.54 11.54 9.23
CA HIS A 174 2.39 11.80 8.38
C HIS A 174 1.18 10.92 8.76
N PRO A 175 0.01 11.54 9.03
CA PRO A 175 -0.22 12.98 9.14
C PRO A 175 0.56 13.61 10.30
N LYS A 176 0.91 14.89 10.16
CA LYS A 176 1.53 15.67 11.24
C LYS A 176 0.49 15.94 12.33
N GLY A 177 0.86 15.68 13.58
CA GLY A 177 0.08 16.01 14.77
C GLY A 177 0.64 17.23 15.51
N PRO A 178 -0.01 17.65 16.60
CA PRO A 178 0.45 18.79 17.41
C PRO A 178 1.79 18.52 18.11
N THR A 179 2.16 17.24 18.29
CA THR A 179 3.45 16.80 18.80
C THR A 179 3.88 15.54 18.05
N THR A 180 5.17 15.18 18.11
CA THR A 180 5.66 13.91 17.54
C THR A 180 4.89 12.70 18.08
N ARG A 181 4.53 12.70 19.37
CA ARG A 181 3.75 11.66 20.04
C ARG A 181 2.32 11.55 19.52
N LEU A 182 1.71 12.67 19.13
CA LEU A 182 0.33 12.76 18.65
C LEU A 182 0.22 12.83 17.11
N SER A 183 1.33 12.72 16.38
CA SER A 183 1.34 12.53 14.93
C SER A 183 0.92 11.12 14.54
N MET A 184 0.62 10.90 13.25
CA MET A 184 0.06 9.68 12.67
C MET A 184 -1.41 9.45 13.01
N PHE A 185 -2.05 8.52 12.29
CA PHE A 185 -3.45 8.20 12.52
C PHE A 185 -3.62 7.48 13.86
N PRO A 186 -4.63 7.85 14.68
CA PRO A 186 -5.01 7.07 15.84
C PRO A 186 -5.59 5.73 15.38
N THR A 187 -5.15 4.64 16.01
CA THR A 187 -5.57 3.27 15.70
C THR A 187 -6.04 2.51 16.94
N ASP A 188 -6.14 3.20 18.07
CA ASP A 188 -6.69 2.74 19.35
C ASP A 188 -8.21 2.90 19.46
N GLY A 189 -8.85 3.59 18.51
CA GLY A 189 -10.29 3.82 18.50
C GLY A 189 -11.10 2.65 17.95
N LEU A 190 -12.28 2.41 18.55
CA LEU A 190 -13.28 1.41 18.12
C LEU A 190 -13.65 1.50 16.63
N MET A 191 -13.48 2.65 16.00
CA MET A 191 -13.59 2.84 14.55
C MET A 191 -12.30 3.43 14.01
N ASN A 192 -11.33 2.58 13.70
CA ASN A 192 -10.09 2.97 13.06
C ASN A 192 -10.29 3.15 11.55
N GLN A 193 -9.96 4.35 11.05
CA GLN A 193 -10.09 4.71 9.63
C GLN A 193 -9.14 3.94 8.71
N LEU A 194 -8.07 3.36 9.27
CA LEU A 194 -7.11 2.55 8.54
C LEU A 194 -7.47 1.05 8.54
N ASN A 195 -8.61 0.66 9.10
CA ASN A 195 -9.04 -0.74 9.07
C ASN A 195 -9.19 -1.28 7.64
N TYR A 196 -8.60 -2.44 7.38
CA TYR A 196 -8.78 -3.15 6.11
C TYR A 196 -8.86 -4.66 6.31
N GLY A 197 -9.30 -5.36 5.27
CA GLY A 197 -9.47 -6.81 5.30
C GLY A 197 -10.79 -7.20 5.94
N TRP A 198 -10.78 -8.31 6.65
CA TRP A 198 -11.99 -8.87 7.27
C TRP A 198 -12.40 -8.07 8.51
N LEU A 199 -13.62 -7.54 8.49
CA LEU A 199 -14.26 -6.88 9.62
C LEU A 199 -15.49 -7.69 10.05
N PRO A 200 -15.47 -8.27 11.25
CA PRO A 200 -16.61 -8.96 11.81
C PRO A 200 -17.57 -7.92 12.39
N VAL A 201 -18.72 -7.73 11.73
CA VAL A 201 -19.77 -6.87 12.25
C VAL A 201 -20.62 -7.69 13.23
N VAL A 202 -20.46 -7.41 14.52
CA VAL A 202 -21.32 -7.97 15.57
C VAL A 202 -22.34 -6.90 15.98
N TRP A 203 -23.59 -7.03 15.54
CA TRP A 203 -24.67 -6.17 16.01
C TRP A 203 -25.07 -6.63 17.42
N ASN A 204 -25.13 -5.71 18.37
CA ASN A 204 -25.32 -6.06 19.77
C ASN A 204 -26.74 -6.58 20.08
N THR A 205 -26.77 -7.64 20.90
CA THR A 205 -27.65 -7.84 22.09
C THR A 205 -29.00 -8.58 22.05
N VAL A 206 -29.42 -9.36 21.05
CA VAL A 206 -30.54 -10.31 21.34
C VAL A 206 -30.69 -11.58 20.49
N ALA A 207 -29.93 -11.81 19.42
CA ALA A 207 -30.08 -13.03 18.62
C ALA A 207 -28.75 -13.44 17.98
N PRO A 208 -28.46 -14.76 17.85
CA PRO A 208 -27.30 -15.26 17.12
C PRO A 208 -27.56 -15.07 15.61
N ILE A 209 -27.42 -13.84 15.14
CA ILE A 209 -27.32 -13.55 13.71
C ILE A 209 -25.86 -13.82 13.35
N ALA A 210 -25.63 -14.69 12.37
CA ALA A 210 -24.30 -15.00 11.86
C ALA A 210 -23.52 -13.70 11.60
N PRO A 211 -22.23 -13.61 11.99
CA PRO A 211 -21.43 -12.42 11.73
C PRO A 211 -21.49 -12.09 10.24
N LEU A 212 -21.85 -10.84 9.92
CA LEU A 212 -21.79 -10.40 8.53
C LEU A 212 -20.31 -10.17 8.22
N ASP A 213 -19.73 -11.05 7.41
CA ASP A 213 -18.35 -10.93 6.96
C ASP A 213 -18.25 -9.78 5.96
N VAL A 214 -17.79 -8.61 6.43
CA VAL A 214 -17.51 -7.47 5.58
C VAL A 214 -16.03 -7.44 5.27
N TYR A 215 -15.68 -7.51 3.99
CA TYR A 215 -14.32 -7.28 3.54
C TYR A 215 -14.17 -5.82 3.12
N VAL A 216 -13.26 -5.11 3.78
CA VAL A 216 -12.97 -3.70 3.51
C VAL A 216 -11.66 -3.59 2.75
N ALA A 217 -11.68 -2.84 1.65
CA ALA A 217 -10.48 -2.55 0.88
C ALA A 217 -9.49 -1.72 1.70
N ILE A 218 -8.21 -1.72 1.32
CA ILE A 218 -7.20 -0.82 1.92
C ILE A 218 -7.71 0.63 1.80
N PRO A 219 -7.90 1.35 2.92
CA PRO A 219 -8.41 2.71 2.90
C PRO A 219 -7.52 3.63 2.07
N LYS A 220 -8.15 4.47 1.27
CA LYS A 220 -7.46 5.58 0.60
C LYS A 220 -7.17 6.66 1.62
N LEU A 221 -5.97 7.20 1.56
CA LEU A 221 -5.61 8.39 2.34
C LEU A 221 -6.34 9.60 1.76
N ASP A 222 -6.81 10.50 2.63
CA ASP A 222 -7.41 11.78 2.21
C ASP A 222 -6.46 12.59 1.32
N LYS A 223 -5.15 12.42 1.54
CA LYS A 223 -4.08 13.04 0.75
C LYS A 223 -2.98 12.00 0.52
N PRO A 224 -2.47 11.87 -0.72
CA PRO A 224 -1.35 10.98 -0.98
C PRO A 224 -0.03 11.57 -0.47
N TYR A 225 0.95 10.71 -0.21
CA TYR A 225 2.29 11.09 0.23
C TYR A 225 3.36 10.55 -0.74
N LEU A 226 4.22 11.43 -1.25
CA LEU A 226 5.24 11.10 -2.25
C LEU A 226 6.62 10.85 -1.64
N ILE A 227 7.18 9.66 -1.72
CA ILE A 227 8.59 9.41 -1.38
C ILE A 227 9.42 9.55 -2.66
N HIS A 228 10.34 10.53 -2.72
CA HIS A 228 11.29 10.71 -3.84
C HIS A 228 12.51 11.52 -3.39
N ASN A 229 13.72 11.01 -3.69
CA ASN A 229 15.00 11.58 -3.23
C ASN A 229 15.02 11.81 -1.71
N GLU A 230 14.47 10.84 -0.96
CA GLU A 230 14.32 10.89 0.49
C GLU A 230 14.02 9.48 1.02
N ILE A 231 14.15 9.33 2.34
CA ILE A 231 13.78 8.08 3.03
C ILE A 231 12.34 8.20 3.50
N GLY A 232 11.55 7.15 3.27
CA GLY A 232 10.20 7.05 3.81
C GLY A 232 9.85 5.63 4.22
N TYR A 233 9.06 5.48 5.28
CA TYR A 233 8.65 4.16 5.77
C TYR A 233 7.33 4.17 6.53
N VAL A 234 6.70 3.00 6.61
CA VAL A 234 5.54 2.76 7.49
C VAL A 234 6.02 2.51 8.91
N THR A 235 5.32 3.10 9.87
CA THR A 235 5.59 2.87 11.28
C THR A 235 4.31 2.76 12.09
N ILE A 236 4.41 2.00 13.17
CA ILE A 236 3.37 1.86 14.18
C ILE A 236 3.92 2.19 15.56
N ARG A 237 3.02 2.52 16.49
CA ARG A 237 3.31 2.66 17.91
C ARG A 237 2.31 1.91 18.73
N ASP A 238 2.79 1.35 19.82
CA ASP A 238 1.94 0.79 20.83
C ASP A 238 1.39 1.82 21.82
N ASN A 239 0.41 1.39 22.62
CA ASN A 239 -0.28 2.21 23.61
C ASN A 239 0.34 2.14 25.02
N GLY A 240 1.58 1.65 25.15
CA GLY A 240 2.24 1.40 26.44
C GLY A 240 2.21 -0.08 26.85
N VAL A 241 1.61 -0.92 26.02
CA VAL A 241 1.63 -2.38 26.13
C VAL A 241 2.16 -2.93 24.83
N ALA A 242 3.03 -3.94 24.85
CA ALA A 242 3.60 -4.48 23.61
C ALA A 242 2.51 -5.02 22.66
N VAL A 243 2.58 -4.64 21.38
CA VAL A 243 1.87 -5.35 20.31
C VAL A 243 2.61 -6.66 20.06
N PRO A 244 1.97 -7.84 20.10
CA PRO A 244 2.64 -9.12 19.85
C PRO A 244 3.27 -9.21 18.46
N ALA A 245 4.24 -10.10 18.27
CA ALA A 245 4.71 -10.47 16.93
C ALA A 245 3.62 -11.24 16.15
N ALA A 246 3.74 -11.27 14.82
CA ALA A 246 2.97 -12.21 14.00
C ALA A 246 3.15 -13.66 14.49
N PRO A 247 2.08 -14.50 14.44
CA PRO A 247 0.81 -14.28 13.76
C PRO A 247 -0.27 -13.61 14.62
N LEU A 248 0.04 -13.12 15.83
CA LEU A 248 -0.91 -12.45 16.75
C LEU A 248 -0.76 -10.91 16.76
N GLY A 249 0.12 -10.40 15.90
CA GLY A 249 0.48 -8.99 15.83
C GLY A 249 -0.41 -8.19 14.89
N VAL A 250 0.23 -7.44 14.01
CA VAL A 250 -0.43 -6.59 13.01
C VAL A 250 0.11 -6.83 11.62
N THR A 251 -0.79 -6.68 10.67
CA THR A 251 -0.50 -6.60 9.24
C THR A 251 -0.76 -5.17 8.80
N VAL A 252 0.21 -4.56 8.14
CA VAL A 252 0.04 -3.27 7.47
C VAL A 252 0.08 -3.47 5.97
N ALA A 253 -0.67 -2.66 5.23
CA ALA A 253 -0.67 -2.70 3.78
C ALA A 253 -0.62 -1.30 3.18
N LEU A 254 0.11 -1.15 2.09
CA LEU A 254 0.23 0.07 1.29
C LEU A 254 -0.32 -0.17 -0.11
N THR A 255 -0.96 0.86 -0.65
CA THR A 255 -1.23 0.96 -2.09
C THR A 255 -0.75 2.30 -2.63
N GLY A 256 -0.39 2.36 -3.90
CA GLY A 256 0.11 3.58 -4.52
C GLY A 256 0.54 3.41 -5.96
N ILE A 257 1.36 4.36 -6.42
CA ILE A 257 1.97 4.37 -7.75
C ILE A 257 3.47 4.44 -7.58
N ARG A 258 4.19 3.45 -8.12
CA ARG A 258 5.65 3.45 -8.18
C ARG A 258 6.13 3.91 -9.55
N ILE A 259 7.12 4.78 -9.56
CA ILE A 259 7.83 5.24 -10.75
C ILE A 259 9.27 4.77 -10.67
N GLU A 260 9.74 4.15 -11.74
CA GLU A 260 11.14 3.76 -11.92
C GLU A 260 11.71 4.56 -13.09
N MET A 261 12.73 5.38 -12.83
CA MET A 261 13.35 6.28 -13.80
C MET A 261 14.74 5.78 -14.24
N ARG A 262 15.14 4.58 -13.81
CA ARG A 262 16.39 3.92 -14.24
C ARG A 262 16.19 3.19 -15.58
N SER A 263 17.17 3.30 -16.47
CA SER A 263 17.29 2.56 -17.74
C SER A 263 17.58 1.09 -17.53
#